data_AF-Q40805-F1
#
_entry.id   AF-Q40805-F1
#
_cell.length_a   1.000
_cell.length_b   1.000
_cell.length_c   1.000
_cell.angle_alpha   90.00
_cell.angle_beta   90.00
_cell.angle_gamma   90.00
#
_symmetry.space_group_name_H-M   'P 1'
#
loop_
_entity.id
_entity.type
_entity.pdbx_description
1 polymer ?
#
loop_
_entity_poly.entity_id
_entity_poly.type
_entity_poly.pdbx_seq_one_letter_code
_entity_poly.pdbx_strand_id
1 'polypeptide(L)' 'KHNESLMDCPPTPNYTNFQNKMFADLDKHWTQFKILARNAQNDQSTWSYQYI' A
#
# COMPACT_ATOMS: atom_id res chain seq x y z
N LYS A 1 9.61 20.88 21.16
CA LYS A 1 9.46 19.47 20.71
C LYS A 1 9.49 19.52 19.19
N HIS A 2 10.47 18.91 18.54
CA HIS A 2 10.43 18.73 17.09
C HIS A 2 9.33 17.70 16.81
N ASN A 3 8.18 18.19 16.36
CA ASN A 3 7.02 17.38 15.96
C ASN A 3 7.16 17.00 14.47
N GLU A 4 8.34 16.58 14.05
CA GLU A 4 8.58 16.17 12.68
C GLU A 4 8.26 14.67 12.61
N SER A 5 7.12 14.34 12.01
CA SER A 5 6.79 12.94 11.70
C SER A 5 7.83 12.42 10.71
N LEU A 6 8.43 11.28 11.05
CA LEU A 6 9.38 10.59 10.18
C LEU A 6 8.61 10.05 8.96
N MET A 7 8.90 10.59 7.78
CA MET A 7 8.30 10.21 6.49
C MET A 7 9.42 10.01 5.47
N ASP A 8 9.17 9.23 4.41
CA ASP A 8 10.03 9.12 3.22
C ASP A 8 11.51 8.80 3.53
N CYS A 9 11.73 7.80 4.39
CA CYS A 9 13.07 7.43 4.83
C CYS A 9 13.91 6.82 3.69
N PRO A 10 15.16 7.28 3.46
CA PRO A 10 16.05 6.68 2.47
C PRO A 10 16.71 5.39 2.99
N PRO A 11 17.03 4.43 2.09
CA PRO A 11 16.72 4.43 0.67
C PRO A 11 15.24 4.05 0.41
N THR A 12 14.68 4.58 -0.67
CA THR A 12 13.33 4.22 -1.11
C THR A 12 13.18 2.71 -1.27
N PRO A 13 12.26 2.05 -0.55
CA PRO A 13 12.11 0.61 -0.63
C PRO A 13 11.43 0.20 -1.94
N ASN A 14 11.76 -1.00 -2.43
CA ASN A 14 11.06 -1.57 -3.59
C ASN A 14 9.76 -2.23 -3.14
N TYR A 15 8.65 -1.84 -3.77
CA TYR A 15 7.35 -2.46 -3.52
C TYR A 15 7.06 -3.58 -4.53
N THR A 16 6.59 -4.72 -4.03
CA THR A 16 6.11 -5.83 -4.87
C THR A 16 4.65 -6.10 -4.54
N ASN A 17 3.80 -6.16 -5.56
CA ASN A 17 2.37 -6.39 -5.40
C ASN A 17 2.09 -7.66 -4.59
N PHE A 18 1.27 -7.53 -3.55
CA PHE A 18 0.78 -8.65 -2.77
C PHE A 18 -0.11 -9.57 -3.62
N GLN A 19 -0.06 -10.86 -3.34
CA GLN A 19 -0.84 -11.89 -4.03
C GLN A 19 -1.49 -12.84 -3.01
N ASN A 20 -2.41 -13.68 -3.49
CA ASN A 20 -3.03 -14.76 -2.72
C ASN A 20 -3.63 -14.26 -1.39
N LYS A 21 -3.33 -14.95 -0.29
CA LYS A 21 -3.89 -14.66 1.04
C LYS A 21 -3.61 -13.23 1.49
N MET A 22 -2.39 -12.72 1.29
CA MET A 22 -2.03 -11.37 1.73
C MET A 22 -2.84 -10.31 0.96
N PHE A 23 -3.04 -10.49 -0.35
CA PHE A 23 -3.94 -9.63 -1.11
C PHE A 23 -5.36 -9.69 -0.57
N ALA A 24 -5.93 -10.88 -0.36
CA ALA A 24 -7.30 -11.02 0.12
C ALA A 24 -7.52 -10.39 1.51
N ASP A 25 -6.52 -10.51 2.40
CA ASP A 25 -6.58 -9.92 3.72
C ASP A 25 -6.50 -8.39 3.66
N LEU A 26 -5.63 -7.82 2.83
CA LEU A 26 -5.52 -6.37 2.64
C LEU A 26 -6.74 -5.79 1.90
N ASP A 27 -7.24 -6.45 0.86
CA ASP A 27 -8.42 -5.98 0.12
C ASP A 27 -9.66 -5.92 1.02
N LYS A 28 -9.79 -6.85 1.97
CA LYS A 28 -10.89 -6.89 2.95
C LYS A 28 -10.75 -5.87 4.08
N HIS A 29 -9.56 -5.72 4.67
CA HIS A 29 -9.39 -4.93 5.90
C HIS A 29 -8.77 -3.54 5.65
N TRP A 30 -8.13 -3.35 4.51
CA TRP A 30 -7.48 -2.12 4.09
C TRP A 30 -7.82 -1.77 2.62
N THR A 31 -9.11 -1.83 2.30
CA THR A 31 -9.64 -1.62 0.95
C THR A 31 -9.19 -0.28 0.34
N GLN A 32 -8.76 -0.33 -0.91
CA GLN A 32 -8.35 0.85 -1.68
C GLN A 32 -9.57 1.50 -2.37
N PHE A 33 -10.38 2.27 -1.64
CA PHE A 33 -11.68 2.78 -2.13
C PHE A 33 -11.66 3.58 -3.44
N LYS A 34 -10.52 4.14 -3.83
CA LYS A 34 -10.37 4.89 -5.09
C LYS A 34 -10.14 3.98 -6.32
N ILE A 35 -9.85 2.71 -6.09
CA ILE A 35 -9.53 1.71 -7.12
C ILE A 35 -10.72 0.76 -7.24
N LEU A 36 -11.12 0.47 -8.48
CA LEU A 36 -12.18 -0.50 -8.72
C LEU A 36 -11.74 -1.88 -8.26
N ALA A 37 -12.62 -2.64 -7.59
CA ALA A 37 -12.30 -3.96 -7.05
C ALA A 37 -11.67 -4.92 -8.08
N ARG A 38 -12.14 -4.90 -9.33
CA ARG A 38 -11.58 -5.72 -10.43
C ARG A 38 -10.12 -5.39 -10.77
N ASN A 39 -9.67 -4.18 -10.42
CA ASN A 39 -8.32 -3.71 -10.66
C ASN A 39 -7.42 -3.89 -9.42
N ALA A 40 -7.99 -4.04 -8.22
CA ALA A 40 -7.27 -3.96 -6.93
C ALA A 40 -6.12 -4.98 -6.78
N GLN A 41 -6.21 -6.13 -7.46
CA GLN A 41 -5.12 -7.12 -7.44
C GLN A 41 -3.86 -6.63 -8.17
N ASN A 42 -4.03 -5.84 -9.24
CA ASN A 42 -2.93 -5.34 -10.07
C ASN A 42 -2.55 -3.89 -9.70
N ASP A 43 -3.55 -3.08 -9.30
CA ASP A 43 -3.38 -1.71 -8.87
C ASP A 43 -3.40 -1.65 -7.34
N GLN A 44 -2.20 -1.68 -6.77
CA GLN A 44 -1.93 -1.57 -5.33
C GLN A 44 -1.31 -0.22 -4.98
N SER A 45 -1.60 0.82 -5.78
CA SER A 45 -0.98 2.13 -5.69
C SER A 45 -1.18 2.81 -4.34
N THR A 46 -2.31 2.58 -3.66
CA THR A 46 -2.53 3.15 -2.32
C THR A 46 -1.61 2.50 -1.31
N TRP A 47 -1.46 1.17 -1.36
CA TRP A 47 -0.58 0.44 -0.43
C TRP A 47 0.89 0.71 -0.72
N SER A 48 1.27 0.78 -2.01
CA SER A 48 2.62 1.15 -2.42
C SER A 48 3.00 2.56 -1.94
N TYR A 49 2.08 3.53 -2.04
CA TYR A 49 2.31 4.90 -1.57
C TYR A 49 2.42 5.01 -0.05
N GLN A 50 1.78 4.12 0.71
CA GLN A 50 1.91 4.10 2.18
C GLN A 50 3.17 3.36 2.65
N TYR A 51 3.71 2.47 1.83
CA TYR A 51 4.89 1.68 2.15
C TYR A 51 6.21 2.38 1.78
N ILE A 52 6.21 3.08 0.65
CA ILE A 52 7.32 3.88 0.14
C ILE A 52 7.37 5.21 0.88
#